data_AF-A0A1G0LVM8-F1
#
_entry.id   AF-A0A1G0LVM8-F1
#
_cell.length_a   1.000
_cell.length_b   1.000
_cell.length_c   1.000
_cell.angle_alpha   90.00
_cell.angle_beta   90.00
_cell.angle_gamma   90.00
#
_symmetry.space_group_name_H-M   'P 1'
#
loop_
_entity.id
_entity.type
_entity.pdbx_description
1 polymer ?
#
loop_
_entity_poly.entity_id
_entity_poly.type
_entity_poly.pdbx_seq_one_letter_code
_entity_poly.pdbx_strand_id
1 'polypeptide(L)'
;MFPDTRYVHLIDRNRWVLRRFMVFGLHVHVGMRDGNHGMAMVNAMVNAEARDRYVSPVAFAIIHAGLGDADAVFEWIEAAHRERRGWIAYLKIQPILDGLRPDPRFAAWLQRMRLE
;
A
#
# COMPACT_ATOMS: atom_id res chain seq x y z
N MET A 1 -12.10 -32.92 6.29
CA MET A 1 -10.76 -32.86 5.69
C MET A 1 -10.75 -31.66 4.76
N PHE A 2 -9.94 -30.64 5.07
CA PHE A 2 -9.89 -29.39 4.30
C PHE A 2 -8.84 -29.55 3.19
N PRO A 3 -9.08 -29.04 1.97
CA PRO A 3 -10.25 -28.26 1.52
C PRO A 3 -11.35 -29.09 0.82
N ASP A 4 -12.60 -28.61 0.91
CA ASP A 4 -13.82 -29.19 0.29
C ASP A 4 -14.12 -28.56 -1.10
N THR A 5 -14.78 -29.28 -2.00
CA THR A 5 -15.10 -28.84 -3.36
C THR A 5 -15.89 -27.52 -3.41
N ARG A 6 -16.75 -27.26 -2.41
CA ARG A 6 -17.49 -26.00 -2.29
C ARG A 6 -16.57 -24.81 -2.03
N TYR A 7 -15.47 -25.03 -1.30
CA TYR A 7 -14.48 -24.00 -1.02
C TYR A 7 -13.72 -23.58 -2.29
N VAL A 8 -13.30 -24.54 -3.11
CA VAL A 8 -12.61 -24.27 -4.39
C VAL A 8 -13.53 -23.54 -5.37
N HIS A 9 -14.80 -23.97 -5.46
CA HIS A 9 -15.79 -23.31 -6.32
C HIS A 9 -16.05 -21.85 -5.92
N LEU A 10 -16.08 -21.56 -4.61
CA LEU A 10 -16.22 -20.19 -4.10
C LEU A 10 -15.01 -19.32 -4.47
N ILE A 11 -13.79 -19.85 -4.45
CA ILE A 11 -12.59 -19.12 -4.87
C ILE A 11 -12.67 -18.77 -6.36
N ASP A 12 -12.99 -19.74 -7.22
CA ASP A 12 -13.04 -19.51 -8.67
C ASP A 12 -14.14 -18.53 -9.06
N ARG A 13 -15.34 -18.68 -8.50
CA ARG A 13 -16.48 -17.78 -8.75
C ARG A 13 -16.16 -16.34 -8.37
N ASN A 14 -15.43 -16.16 -7.26
CA ASN A 14 -15.11 -14.83 -6.75
C ASN A 14 -13.74 -14.32 -7.21
N ARG A 15 -12.98 -15.03 -8.06
CA ARG A 15 -11.58 -14.68 -8.39
C ARG A 15 -11.37 -13.24 -8.85
N TRP A 16 -12.35 -12.65 -9.52
CA TRP A 16 -12.26 -11.28 -10.03
C TRP A 16 -12.56 -10.24 -8.95
N VAL A 17 -13.56 -10.52 -8.10
CA VAL A 17 -13.87 -9.75 -6.89
C VAL A 17 -12.73 -9.88 -5.88
N LEU A 18 -12.13 -11.05 -5.73
CA LEU A 18 -10.94 -11.31 -4.94
C LEU A 18 -9.70 -10.62 -5.52
N ARG A 19 -9.54 -10.50 -6.85
CA ARG A 19 -8.48 -9.65 -7.45
C ARG A 19 -8.70 -8.17 -7.14
N ARG A 20 -9.94 -7.69 -7.23
CA ARG A 20 -10.34 -6.32 -6.85
C ARG A 20 -10.15 -6.08 -5.35
N PHE A 21 -10.45 -7.08 -4.52
CA PHE A 21 -10.19 -7.08 -3.09
C PHE A 21 -8.73 -7.31 -2.77
N MET A 22 -7.90 -7.94 -3.59
CA MET A 22 -6.45 -8.04 -3.40
C MET A 22 -5.76 -6.71 -3.67
N VAL A 23 -6.36 -5.80 -4.47
CA VAL A 23 -5.94 -4.39 -4.48
C VAL A 23 -6.24 -3.72 -3.13
N PHE A 24 -7.30 -4.12 -2.43
CA PHE A 24 -7.62 -3.71 -1.06
C PHE A 24 -6.97 -4.59 0.04
N GLY A 25 -6.51 -5.78 -0.31
CA GLY A 25 -6.06 -6.88 0.55
C GLY A 25 -4.55 -7.08 0.47
N LEU A 26 -3.88 -6.34 -0.43
CA LEU A 26 -2.52 -5.87 -0.25
C LEU A 26 -2.36 -5.14 1.10
N HIS A 27 -3.47 -4.72 1.71
CA HIS A 27 -3.52 -4.13 3.05
C HIS A 27 -3.56 -5.15 4.20
N VAL A 28 -3.69 -6.47 3.94
CA VAL A 28 -3.59 -7.50 4.98
C VAL A 28 -2.31 -8.31 4.76
N HIS A 29 -1.23 -7.82 5.37
CA HIS A 29 0.04 -8.52 5.55
C HIS A 29 0.72 -8.93 4.25
N VAL A 30 1.48 -8.01 3.66
CA VAL A 30 2.56 -8.33 2.73
C VAL A 30 3.34 -9.55 3.25
N GLY A 31 2.99 -10.74 2.74
CA GLY A 31 3.73 -11.98 2.89
C GLY A 31 4.92 -11.97 1.93
N MET A 32 5.68 -10.88 1.90
CA MET A 32 6.94 -10.84 1.18
C MET A 32 7.96 -11.60 2.00
N ARG A 33 8.65 -12.54 1.37
CA ARG A 33 9.70 -13.34 2.00
C ARG A 33 10.82 -12.48 2.56
N ASP A 34 11.04 -11.30 1.98
CA ASP A 34 12.05 -10.32 2.35
C ASP A 34 11.78 -8.98 1.64
N GLY A 35 12.42 -7.90 2.10
CA GLY A 35 12.24 -6.57 1.53
C GLY A 35 12.71 -6.43 0.07
N ASN A 36 13.61 -7.31 -0.41
CA ASN A 36 14.05 -7.28 -1.80
C ASN A 36 12.94 -7.72 -2.75
N HIS A 37 12.03 -8.61 -2.31
CA HIS A 37 10.82 -8.93 -3.07
C HIS A 37 9.87 -7.73 -3.20
N GLY A 38 9.78 -6.88 -2.18
CA GLY A 38 9.00 -5.65 -2.25
C GLY A 38 9.58 -4.65 -3.24
N MET A 39 10.89 -4.45 -3.18
CA MET A 39 11.61 -3.60 -4.11
C MET A 39 11.56 -4.14 -5.55
N ALA A 40 11.67 -5.46 -5.75
CA ALA A 40 11.51 -6.07 -7.07
C ALA A 40 10.12 -5.85 -7.65
N MET A 41 9.08 -5.91 -6.81
CA MET A 41 7.69 -5.65 -7.23
C MET A 41 7.47 -4.17 -7.57
N VAL A 42 8.02 -3.23 -6.78
CA VAL A 42 8.04 -1.79 -7.09
C VAL A 42 8.74 -1.53 -8.40
N ASN A 43 9.96 -2.06 -8.56
CA ASN A 43 10.74 -1.91 -9.79
C ASN A 43 10.02 -2.52 -10.99
N ALA A 44 9.32 -3.64 -10.81
CA ALA A 44 8.49 -4.21 -11.86
C ALA A 44 7.27 -3.34 -12.19
N MET A 45 6.59 -2.76 -11.19
CA MET A 45 5.47 -1.83 -11.42
C MET A 45 5.96 -0.57 -12.16
N VAL A 46 7.05 0.04 -11.70
CA VAL A 46 7.68 1.19 -12.37
C VAL A 46 8.13 0.80 -13.77
N ASN A 47 8.85 -0.30 -13.97
CA ASN A 47 9.42 -0.60 -15.28
C ASN A 47 8.44 -1.23 -16.28
N ALA A 48 7.47 -2.02 -15.82
CA ALA A 48 6.50 -2.71 -16.68
C ALA A 48 5.24 -1.88 -16.94
N GLU A 49 4.80 -1.04 -15.99
CA GLU A 49 3.64 -0.16 -16.19
C GLU A 49 4.03 1.24 -16.67
N ALA A 50 5.21 1.80 -16.35
CA ALA A 50 5.54 3.18 -16.77
C ALA A 50 5.69 3.38 -18.29
N ARG A 51 5.64 2.32 -19.11
CA ARG A 51 5.57 2.51 -20.55
C ARG A 51 4.18 2.95 -21.05
N ASP A 52 3.10 2.64 -20.33
CA ASP A 52 1.72 2.96 -20.80
C ASP A 52 0.66 3.16 -19.70
N ARG A 53 0.98 2.98 -18.42
CA ARG A 53 -0.01 3.02 -17.31
C ARG A 53 0.50 3.74 -16.09
N TYR A 54 -0.37 4.62 -15.59
CA TYR A 54 -0.17 5.37 -14.37
C TYR A 54 -0.23 4.47 -13.12
N VAL A 55 0.76 4.61 -12.24
CA VAL A 55 0.82 3.95 -10.92
C VAL A 55 0.63 5.00 -9.83
N SER A 56 -0.21 4.71 -8.84
CA SER A 56 -0.52 5.65 -7.76
C SER A 56 0.65 5.83 -6.78
N PRO A 57 1.03 7.08 -6.40
CA PRO A 57 1.99 7.35 -5.32
C PRO A 57 1.68 6.63 -4.01
N VAL A 58 0.40 6.35 -3.76
CA VAL A 58 -0.07 5.60 -2.59
C VAL A 58 0.51 4.18 -2.55
N ALA A 59 0.66 3.53 -3.70
CA ALA A 59 1.23 2.18 -3.76
C ALA A 59 2.69 2.18 -3.31
N PHE A 60 3.46 3.18 -3.74
CA PHE A 60 4.85 3.34 -3.31
C PHE A 60 4.95 3.66 -1.81
N ALA A 61 4.12 4.58 -1.30
CA ALA A 61 4.08 4.89 0.13
C ALA A 61 3.82 3.63 0.99
N ILE A 62 2.86 2.79 0.60
CA ILE A 62 2.53 1.56 1.34
C ILE A 62 3.69 0.55 1.31
N ILE A 63 4.35 0.39 0.16
CA ILE A 63 5.44 -0.58 0.02
C ILE A 63 6.64 -0.11 0.84
N HIS A 64 7.06 1.14 0.73
CA HIS A 64 8.16 1.67 1.53
C HIS A 64 7.85 1.65 3.04
N ALA A 65 6.58 1.82 3.43
CA ALA A 65 6.15 1.68 4.82
C ALA A 65 6.30 0.24 5.31
N GLY A 66 5.94 -0.75 4.49
CA GLY A 66 6.18 -2.16 4.78
C GLY A 66 7.67 -2.55 4.84
N LEU A 67 8.53 -1.79 4.16
CA LEU A 67 9.99 -1.95 4.20
C LEU A 67 10.66 -1.22 5.38
N GLY A 68 9.92 -0.39 6.11
CA GLY A 68 10.47 0.43 7.19
C GLY A 68 11.28 1.64 6.72
N ASP A 69 11.19 2.01 5.44
CA ASP A 69 11.90 3.15 4.85
C ASP A 69 11.07 4.44 5.02
N ALA A 70 11.18 5.05 6.20
CA ALA A 70 10.40 6.23 6.56
C ALA A 70 10.62 7.41 5.61
N ASP A 71 11.85 7.63 5.14
CA ASP A 71 12.19 8.75 4.28
C ASP A 71 11.46 8.65 2.94
N ALA A 72 11.52 7.49 2.28
CA ALA A 72 10.79 7.26 1.05
C ALA A 72 9.26 7.36 1.25
N VAL A 73 8.72 6.92 2.40
CA VAL A 73 7.28 7.07 2.67
C VAL A 73 6.86 8.53 2.66
N PHE A 74 7.61 9.43 3.30
CA PHE A 74 7.26 10.85 3.33
C PHE A 74 7.35 11.51 1.94
N GLU A 75 8.31 11.11 1.11
CA GLU A 75 8.37 11.56 -0.30
C GLU A 75 7.10 11.17 -1.07
N TRP A 76 6.65 9.93 -0.90
CA TRP A 76 5.45 9.43 -1.57
C TRP A 76 4.16 9.98 -0.98
N ILE A 77 4.11 10.32 0.32
CA ILE A 77 3.01 11.06 0.94
C ILE A 77 2.89 12.45 0.29
N GLU A 78 4.00 13.18 0.11
CA GLU A 78 3.98 14.49 -0.57
C GLU A 78 3.50 14.36 -2.02
N ALA A 79 3.96 13.33 -2.74
CA ALA A 79 3.50 13.06 -4.10
C ALA A 79 2.00 12.76 -4.16
N ALA A 80 1.49 11.89 -3.27
CA ALA A 80 0.07 11.58 -3.16
C ALA A 80 -0.77 12.82 -2.77
N HIS A 81 -0.23 13.71 -1.93
CA HIS A 81 -0.88 14.97 -1.57
C HIS A 81 -0.96 15.93 -2.77
N ARG A 82 0.14 16.10 -3.50
CA ARG A 82 0.21 16.92 -4.73
C ARG A 82 -0.79 16.44 -5.79
N GLU A 83 -0.96 15.13 -5.91
CA GLU A 83 -1.94 14.51 -6.80
C GLU A 83 -3.38 14.43 -6.24
N ARG A 84 -3.61 15.00 -5.04
CA ARG A 84 -4.92 15.00 -4.37
C ARG A 84 -5.52 13.60 -4.20
N ARG A 85 -4.67 12.62 -3.88
CA ARG A 85 -5.12 11.25 -3.63
C ARG A 85 -5.85 11.21 -2.28
N GLY A 86 -7.10 10.73 -2.30
CA GLY A 86 -7.95 10.63 -1.11
C GLY A 86 -7.38 9.77 0.01
N TRP A 87 -6.41 8.90 -0.28
CA TRP A 87 -5.68 8.11 0.72
C TRP A 87 -5.03 8.98 1.81
N ILE A 88 -4.61 10.20 1.48
CA ILE A 88 -3.98 11.15 2.42
C ILE A 88 -4.93 11.54 3.57
N ALA A 89 -6.24 11.49 3.36
CA ALA A 89 -7.22 11.75 4.43
C ALA A 89 -7.22 10.65 5.52
N TYR A 90 -6.68 9.47 5.21
CA TYR A 90 -6.71 8.32 6.13
C TYR A 90 -5.41 8.13 6.91
N LEU A 91 -4.37 8.96 6.72
CA LEU A 91 -3.02 8.74 7.30
C LEU A 91 -3.04 8.35 8.78
N LYS A 92 -3.85 9.03 9.62
CA LYS A 92 -3.95 8.77 11.07
C LYS A 92 -4.39 7.34 11.44
N ILE A 93 -5.21 6.71 10.60
CA ILE A 93 -5.86 5.43 10.88
C ILE A 93 -5.25 4.26 10.10
N GLN A 94 -4.20 4.49 9.30
CA GLN A 94 -3.57 3.46 8.47
C GLN A 94 -2.56 2.64 9.31
N PRO A 95 -2.79 1.34 9.55
CA PRO A 95 -1.91 0.53 10.39
C PRO A 95 -0.50 0.36 9.81
N ILE A 96 -0.37 0.37 8.48
CA ILE A 96 0.94 0.28 7.82
C ILE A 96 1.86 1.46 8.17
N LEU A 97 1.30 2.59 8.62
CA LEU A 97 2.04 3.77 9.02
C LEU A 97 2.31 3.80 10.53
N ASP A 98 1.97 2.75 11.27
CA ASP A 98 2.18 2.69 12.73
C ASP A 98 3.66 2.88 13.10
N GLY A 99 4.58 2.36 12.27
CA GLY A 99 6.02 2.57 12.43
C GLY A 99 6.48 4.03 12.27
N LEU A 100 5.67 4.89 11.65
CA LEU A 100 5.96 6.32 11.46
C LEU A 100 5.37 7.19 12.56
N ARG A 101 4.45 6.68 13.40
CA ARG A 101 3.82 7.46 14.47
C ARG A 101 4.82 8.11 15.45
N PRO A 102 5.97 7.47 15.79
CA PRO A 102 6.98 8.11 16.62
C PRO A 102 7.77 9.22 15.92
N ASP A 103 7.74 9.29 14.58
CA ASP A 103 8.49 10.28 13.81
C ASP A 103 7.81 11.66 13.89
N PRO A 104 8.51 12.73 14.29
CA PRO A 104 7.92 14.07 14.39
C PRO A 104 7.37 14.60 13.05
N ARG A 105 7.88 14.13 11.92
CA ARG A 105 7.37 14.48 10.58
C ARG A 105 5.96 13.96 10.37
N PHE A 106 5.59 12.83 10.99
CA PHE A 106 4.23 12.30 10.90
C PHE A 106 3.23 13.19 11.62
N ALA A 107 3.58 13.67 12.82
CA ALA A 107 2.76 14.64 13.55
C ALA A 107 2.57 15.95 12.76
N ALA A 108 3.65 16.46 12.16
CA ALA A 108 3.59 17.64 11.29
C ALA A 108 2.66 17.44 10.08
N TRP A 109 2.66 16.24 9.49
CA TRP A 109 1.74 15.87 8.42
C TRP A 109 0.28 15.83 8.87
N LEU A 110 -0.02 15.28 10.04
CA LEU A 110 -1.37 15.27 10.59
C LEU A 110 -1.87 16.70 10.85
N GLN A 111 -1.02 17.59 11.38
CA GLN A 111 -1.34 19.01 11.55
C GLN A 111 -1.62 19.71 10.22
N ARG A 112 -0.75 19.51 9.22
CA ARG A 112 -0.92 20.06 7.87
C ARG A 112 -2.25 19.63 7.24
N MET A 113 -2.67 18.39 7.49
CA MET A 113 -3.91 17.82 6.99
C MET A 113 -5.12 18.07 7.89
N ARG A 114 -4.94 18.69 9.07
CA ARG A 114 -5.97 18.90 10.10
C ARG A 114 -6.61 17.59 10.58
N LEU A 115 -5.77 16.60 10.84
CA LEU A 115 -6.17 15.26 11.28
C LEU A 115 -5.85 14.98 12.76
N GLU A 116 -5.32 15.95 13.52
CA GLU A 116 -4.96 15.76 14.94
C GLU A 116 -6.10 15.28 15.86
#